data_AF-A0A1C6H5U0-F1
#
_entry.id   AF-A0A1C6H5U0-F1
#
_cell.length_a   1.000
_cell.length_b   1.000
_cell.length_c   1.000
_cell.angle_alpha   90.00
_cell.angle_beta   90.00
_cell.angle_gamma   90.00
#
_symmetry.space_group_name_H-M   'P 1'
#
loop_
_entity.id
_entity.type
_entity.pdbx_description
1 polymer ?
#
loop_
_entity_poly.entity_id
_entity_poly.type
_entity_poly.pdbx_seq_one_letter_code
_entity_poly.pdbx_strand_id
1 'polypeptide(L)' 'MWNELGISGGTAIIILIALYFVIKWAVRNGIKEAYSAITGKKTDEDIQNEKALKELGLDSEDQ' A
#
# COMPACT_ATOMS: atom_id res chain seq x y z
N MET A 1 0.66 33.61 14.24
CA MET A 1 1.50 32.65 13.48
C MET A 1 0.70 31.48 12.90
N TRP A 2 0.10 30.55 13.66
CA TRP A 2 -0.70 29.46 13.05
C TRP A 2 -2.04 29.92 12.43
N ASN A 3 -2.70 30.93 13.00
CA ASN A 3 -3.92 31.52 12.43
C ASN A 3 -3.69 32.37 11.16
N GLU A 4 -2.47 32.78 10.86
CA GLU A 4 -2.16 33.60 9.66
C GLU A 4 -1.97 32.75 8.41
N LEU A 5 -1.73 31.44 8.58
CA LEU A 5 -1.56 30.47 7.49
C LEU A 5 -2.89 29.86 7.03
N GLY A 6 -4.02 30.19 7.67
CA GLY A 6 -5.35 29.67 7.31
C GLY A 6 -5.53 28.16 7.48
N ILE A 7 -4.53 27.46 8.02
CA ILE A 7 -4.59 26.02 8.27
C ILE A 7 -5.28 25.82 9.63
N SER A 8 -6.56 25.46 9.58
CA SER A 8 -7.27 25.01 10.77
C SER A 8 -6.60 23.76 11.33
N GLY A 9 -6.63 23.58 12.66
CA GLY A 9 -6.07 22.39 13.31
C GLY A 9 -6.63 21.07 12.76
N GLY A 10 -7.86 21.07 12.25
CA GLY A 10 -8.47 19.91 11.60
C GLY A 10 -7.81 19.53 10.28
N THR A 11 -7.46 20.53 9.46
CA THR A 11 -6.75 20.31 8.18
C THR A 11 -5.37 19.71 8.41
N ALA A 12 -4.65 20.19 9.42
CA ALA A 12 -3.33 19.66 9.78
C ALA A 12 -3.39 18.17 10.19
N ILE A 13 -4.41 17.77 10.96
CA ILE A 13 -4.60 16.38 11.37
C ILE A 13 -4.84 15.47 10.16
N ILE A 14 -5.67 15.89 9.21
CA ILE A 14 -5.93 15.12 7.98
C ILE A 14 -4.65 14.94 7.16
N ILE A 15 -3.85 16.00 7.02
CA ILE A 15 -2.57 15.94 6.30
C ILE A 15 -1.61 14.97 7.01
N LEU A 16 -1.52 15.00 8.33
CA LEU A 16 -0.68 14.08 9.09
C LEU A 16 -1.12 12.61 8.92
N ILE A 17 -2.42 12.35 8.91
CA ILE A 17 -2.96 11.00 8.67
C ILE A 17 -2.64 10.55 7.25
N ALA A 18 -2.91 11.38 6.24
CA ALA A 18 -2.62 11.06 4.85
C ALA A 18 -1.12 10.78 4.64
N LEU A 19 -0.26 11.61 5.21
CA LEU A 19 1.19 11.46 5.14
C LEU A 19 1.66 10.14 5.80
N TYR A 20 1.10 9.79 6.96
CA TYR A 20 1.41 8.52 7.63
C TYR A 20 1.07 7.32 6.75
N PHE A 21 -0.09 7.32 6.10
CA PHE A 21 -0.50 6.24 5.20
C PHE A 21 0.39 6.13 3.97
N VAL A 22 0.76 7.25 3.35
CA VAL A 22 1.65 7.27 2.18
C VAL A 22 3.02 6.70 2.54
N ILE A 23 3.61 7.12 3.66
CA ILE A 23 4.91 6.60 4.12
C ILE A 23 4.79 5.11 4.45
N LYS A 24 3.75 4.70 5.18
CA LYS A 24 3.52 3.29 5.52
C LYS A 24 3.35 2.41 4.27
N TRP A 25 2.65 2.93 3.27
CA TRP A 25 2.45 2.25 1.99
C TRP A 25 3.76 2.15 1.22
N ALA A 26 4.50 3.25 1.08
CA ALA A 26 5.80 3.28 0.40
C ALA A 26 6.83 2.34 1.06
N VAL A 27 6.86 2.28 2.40
CA VAL A 27 7.72 1.35 3.12
C VAL A 27 7.31 -0.10 2.88
N ARG A 28 6.02 -0.43 2.97
CA ARG A 28 5.54 -1.80 2.69
C ARG A 28 5.80 -2.21 1.24
N ASN A 29 5.57 -1.31 0.27
CA ASN A 29 5.81 -1.59 -1.14
C ASN A 29 7.30 -1.68 -1.46
N GLY A 30 8.11 -0.74 -0.95
CA GLY A 30 9.55 -0.71 -1.17
C GLY A 30 10.27 -1.91 -0.56
N ILE A 31 9.84 -2.37 0.62
CA ILE A 31 10.36 -3.62 1.21
C ILE A 31 9.99 -4.81 0.34
N LYS A 32 8.76 -4.91 -0.17
CA LYS A 32 8.36 -6.01 -1.07
C LYS A 32 9.17 -6.02 -2.36
N GLU A 33 9.38 -4.87 -2.98
CA GLU A 33 10.17 -4.71 -4.20
C GLU A 33 11.64 -5.12 -3.96
N ALA A 34 12.24 -4.65 -2.86
CA ALA A 34 13.62 -4.97 -2.51
C ALA A 34 13.80 -6.45 -2.15
N TYR A 35 12.86 -7.06 -1.42
CA TYR A 35 12.90 -8.48 -1.11
C TYR A 35 12.72 -9.33 -2.38
N SER A 36 11.81 -8.95 -3.28
CA SER A 36 11.62 -9.60 -4.58
C SER A 36 12.89 -9.52 -5.44
N ALA A 37 13.51 -8.35 -5.50
CA ALA A 37 14.72 -8.12 -6.28
C ALA A 37 15.97 -8.82 -5.70
N ILE A 38 16.11 -8.88 -4.37
CA ILE A 38 17.28 -9.50 -3.71
C ILE A 38 17.17 -11.01 -3.66
N THR A 39 15.98 -11.57 -3.41
CA THR A 39 15.84 -13.01 -3.16
C THR A 39 15.61 -13.82 -4.45
N GLY A 40 15.15 -13.20 -5.54
CA GLY A 40 14.92 -13.87 -6.84
C GLY A 40 13.92 -15.04 -6.81
N LYS A 41 13.33 -15.31 -5.64
CA LYS A 41 12.30 -16.31 -5.38
C LYS A 41 11.04 -15.53 -5.05
N LYS A 42 9.93 -15.82 -5.74
CA LYS A 42 8.61 -15.29 -5.38
C LYS A 42 8.41 -15.51 -3.87
N THR A 43 8.19 -14.44 -3.12
CA THR A 43 7.87 -14.54 -1.69
C THR A 43 6.59 -15.37 -1.55
N ASP A 44 6.44 -16.14 -0.48
CA ASP A 44 5.21 -16.92 -0.24
C ASP A 44 3.93 -16.07 -0.34
N GLU A 45 4.03 -14.78 0.01
CA GLU A 45 2.95 -13.80 -0.17
C GLU A 45 2.57 -13.57 -1.64
N ASP A 46 3.53 -13.51 -2.57
CA ASP A 46 3.26 -13.38 -4.01
C ASP A 46 2.61 -14.65 -4.59
N ILE A 47 3.02 -15.83 -4.11
CA ILE A 47 2.43 -17.11 -4.55
C ILE A 47 0.98 -17.22 -4.05
N GLN A 48 0.72 -16.83 -2.80
CA GLN A 48 -0.63 -16.78 -2.25
C GLN A 48 -1.49 -15.72 -2.95
N ASN A 49 -0.93 -14.55 -3.24
CA ASN A 49 -1.63 -13.49 -3.95
C ASN A 49 -1.93 -13.89 -5.41
N GLU A 50 -1.01 -14.55 -6.11
CA GLU A 50 -1.24 -15.06 -7.47
C GLU A 50 -2.29 -16.19 -7.48
N LYS A 51 -2.29 -17.06 -6.47
CA LYS A 51 -3.34 -18.08 -6.29
C LYS A 51 -4.70 -17.43 -6.03
N ALA A 52 -4.78 -16.49 -5.10
CA ALA A 52 -6.02 -15.78 -4.79
C ALA A 52 -6.52 -14.97 -6.00
N LEU A 53 -5.63 -14.37 -6.79
CA LEU A 53 -5.96 -13.64 -8.01
C LEU A 53 -6.47 -14.59 -9.11
N LYS A 54 -5.84 -15.75 -9.29
CA LYS A 54 -6.34 -16.81 -10.20
C LYS A 54 -7.72 -17.32 -9.78
N GLU A 55 -7.94 -17.55 -8.49
CA GLU A 55 -9.22 -18.02 -7.95
C GLU A 55 -10.34 -16.97 -8.11
N LEU A 56 -10.03 -15.68 -7.88
CA LEU A 56 -10.95 -14.57 -8.14
C LEU A 56 -11.25 -14.35 -9.63
N GLY A 57 -10.29 -14.63 -10.52
CA GLY A 57 -10.48 -14.51 -11.98
C GLY A 57 -11.29 -15.66 -12.58
N LEU A 58 -11.11 -16.88 -12.06
CA LEU A 58 -11.85 -18.08 -12.49
C LEU A 58 -13.33 -18.02 -12.11
N ASP A 59 -13.69 -17.37 -11.00
CA ASP A 59 -15.10 -17.16 -10.59
C ASP A 59 -15.89 -16.28 -11.60
N SER A 60 -15.20 -15.58 -12.50
CA SER A 60 -15.82 -14.72 -13.52
C SER A 60 -15.98 -15.39 -14.89
N GLU A 61 -15.35 -16.55 -15.15
CA GLU A 61 -15.41 -17.25 -16.44
C GLU A 61 -16.46 -18.39 -16.49
N ASP A 62 -17.13 -18.68 -15.37
CA ASP A 62 -18.19 -19.70 -15.26
C ASP A 62 -19.62 -19.08 -15.25
N GLN A 63 -19.89 -18.04 -16.06
CA GLN A 63 -21.26 -17.53 -16.29
C GLN A 63 -21.59 -17.26 -17.77
#